data_AF-A0A2K3LP44-F1
#
_entry.id   AF-A0A2K3LP44-F1
#
_cell.length_a   1.000
_cell.length_b   1.000
_cell.length_c   1.000
_cell.angle_alpha   90.00
_cell.angle_beta   90.00
_cell.angle_gamma   90.00
#
_symmetry.space_group_name_H-M   'P 1'
#
loop_
_entity.id
_entity.type
_entity.pdbx_description
1 polymer ?
#
loop_
_entity_poly.entity_id
_entity_poly.type
_entity_poly.pdbx_seq_one_letter_code
_entity_poly.pdbx_strand_id
1 'polypeptide(L)'
;MTIYSDDFYTSYLLSSSLNLLIFLDTKNAEYSAEKALKWPDRLAILIGVAKAVHFLHTGVIPGCFSNQLKTKSVLLDEHCIPKLSDYGMSIIKEDIEKFETKGEKKSKSCQRTKMDNDVYNFGFIMLESLVGPITCDKGETFFLNEKASFGSQDGRRKIVDPIVLTTCSQESLSIAISITTKCISQDSSSLPSFEDVLWNLQYAAQVQATADADQKSD
;
A
#
# COMPACT_ATOMS: atom_id res chain seq x y z
N MET A 1 14.34 -34.26 -35.14
CA MET A 1 15.02 -32.99 -35.48
C MET A 1 14.19 -31.89 -34.85
N THR A 2 14.69 -31.37 -33.74
CA THR A 2 14.16 -30.22 -32.97
C THR A 2 14.11 -28.98 -33.85
N ILE A 3 13.10 -28.11 -33.69
CA ILE A 3 13.29 -26.69 -33.33
C ILE A 3 12.14 -26.25 -32.41
N TYR A 4 12.57 -25.69 -31.28
CA TYR A 4 11.87 -25.02 -30.20
C TYR A 4 10.87 -23.94 -30.62
N SER A 5 9.80 -23.74 -29.82
CA SER A 5 9.52 -22.48 -29.13
C SER A 5 8.09 -22.49 -28.56
N ASP A 6 7.87 -23.20 -27.45
CA ASP A 6 6.58 -23.23 -26.74
C ASP A 6 6.61 -22.57 -25.34
N ASP A 7 7.71 -21.89 -24.96
CA ASP A 7 7.90 -21.43 -23.57
C ASP A 7 7.94 -19.90 -23.38
N PHE A 8 7.82 -19.10 -24.45
CA PHE A 8 7.96 -17.64 -24.32
C PHE A 8 6.62 -16.88 -24.21
N TYR A 9 5.49 -17.48 -24.60
CA TYR A 9 4.18 -16.82 -24.53
C TYR A 9 3.30 -17.32 -23.37
N THR A 10 3.49 -18.57 -22.93
CA THR A 10 2.76 -19.16 -21.80
C THR A 10 3.26 -18.67 -20.44
N SER A 11 4.46 -18.09 -20.36
CA SER A 11 5.01 -17.48 -19.13
C SER A 11 4.46 -16.09 -18.81
N TYR A 12 3.77 -15.42 -19.74
CA TYR A 12 3.17 -14.09 -19.50
C TYR A 12 1.69 -14.12 -19.06
N LEU A 13 1.02 -15.28 -19.10
CA LEU A 13 -0.38 -15.43 -18.65
C LEU A 13 -0.53 -16.17 -17.31
N LEU A 14 0.58 -16.51 -16.65
CA LEU A 14 0.62 -17.16 -15.33
C LEU A 14 1.25 -16.29 -14.23
N SER A 15 1.29 -14.95 -14.39
CA SER A 15 1.43 -14.09 -13.21
C SER A 15 0.09 -14.11 -12.49
N SER A 16 -0.13 -15.10 -11.62
CA SER A 16 -1.34 -15.25 -10.79
C SER A 16 -1.35 -14.19 -9.68
N SER A 17 -1.19 -12.92 -10.07
CA SER A 17 -1.08 -11.84 -9.12
C SER A 17 -2.46 -11.52 -8.56
N LEU A 18 -2.59 -11.64 -7.25
CA LEU A 18 -3.86 -11.51 -6.54
C LEU A 18 -3.92 -10.17 -5.82
N ASN A 19 -5.14 -9.66 -5.66
CA ASN A 19 -5.36 -8.37 -5.01
C ASN A 19 -4.91 -8.41 -3.54
N LEU A 20 -4.20 -7.38 -3.07
CA LEU A 20 -3.79 -7.28 -1.66
C LEU A 20 -4.99 -7.45 -0.70
N LEU A 21 -6.17 -6.92 -1.05
CA LEU A 21 -7.37 -7.05 -0.23
C LEU A 21 -7.75 -8.50 0.08
N ILE A 22 -7.48 -9.43 -0.85
CA ILE A 22 -7.77 -10.86 -0.66
C ILE A 22 -6.95 -11.44 0.50
N PHE A 23 -5.69 -11.00 0.63
CA PHE A 23 -4.79 -11.49 1.68
C PHE A 23 -4.96 -10.78 3.02
N LEU A 24 -5.66 -9.64 3.02
CA LEU A 24 -6.06 -8.91 4.23
C LEU A 24 -7.43 -9.37 4.75
N ASP A 25 -8.25 -10.00 3.92
CA ASP A 25 -9.60 -10.46 4.28
C ASP A 25 -9.56 -11.73 5.13
N THR A 26 -9.35 -11.55 6.43
CA THR A 26 -9.34 -12.65 7.41
C THR A 26 -10.74 -13.15 7.79
N LYS A 27 -11.80 -12.53 7.27
CA LYS A 27 -13.19 -12.81 7.66
C LYS A 27 -13.97 -13.60 6.60
N ASN A 28 -13.48 -13.67 5.36
CA ASN A 28 -14.17 -14.36 4.28
C ASN A 28 -13.70 -15.82 4.12
N ALA A 29 -14.63 -16.75 4.25
CA ALA A 29 -14.35 -18.20 4.31
C ALA A 29 -13.85 -18.81 2.97
N GLU A 30 -13.94 -18.07 1.87
CA GLU A 30 -13.45 -18.52 0.55
C GLU A 30 -11.91 -18.47 0.43
N TYR A 31 -11.23 -17.70 1.28
CA TYR A 31 -9.76 -17.67 1.39
C TYR A 31 -9.36 -18.22 2.76
N SER A 32 -8.64 -19.35 2.80
CA SER A 32 -8.29 -19.99 4.07
C SER A 32 -7.43 -19.07 4.92
N ALA A 33 -7.65 -19.07 6.24
CA ALA A 33 -6.84 -18.33 7.21
C ALA A 33 -5.33 -18.68 7.13
N GLU A 34 -4.98 -19.81 6.51
CA GLU A 34 -3.60 -20.21 6.20
C GLU A 34 -2.89 -19.29 5.20
N LYS A 35 -3.63 -18.53 4.38
CA LYS A 35 -3.08 -17.58 3.41
C LYS A 35 -3.07 -16.14 3.89
N ALA A 36 -3.58 -15.86 5.09
CA ALA A 36 -3.63 -14.51 5.60
C ALA A 36 -2.23 -14.02 6.00
N LEU A 37 -1.89 -12.80 5.58
CA LEU A 37 -0.55 -12.25 5.80
C LEU A 37 -0.32 -11.91 7.27
N LYS A 38 0.82 -12.39 7.80
CA LYS A 38 1.31 -11.97 9.12
C LYS A 38 1.84 -10.55 9.06
N TRP A 39 2.02 -9.92 10.21
CA TRP A 39 2.51 -8.55 10.28
C TRP A 39 3.86 -8.31 9.58
N PRO A 40 4.89 -9.18 9.73
CA PRO A 40 6.15 -9.00 9.00
C PRO A 40 5.97 -9.02 7.47
N ASP A 41 5.10 -9.89 6.96
CA ASP A 41 4.81 -10.00 5.53
C ASP A 41 4.07 -8.75 5.03
N ARG A 42 3.09 -8.26 5.80
CA ARG A 42 2.39 -7.00 5.51
C ARG A 42 3.37 -5.83 5.45
N LEU A 43 4.30 -5.73 6.39
CA LEU A 43 5.36 -4.70 6.37
C LEU A 43 6.25 -4.81 5.13
N ALA A 44 6.69 -6.00 4.76
CA ALA A 44 7.51 -6.21 3.57
C ALA A 44 6.79 -5.74 2.30
N ILE A 45 5.51 -6.06 2.17
CA ILE A 45 4.64 -5.60 1.07
C ILE A 45 4.51 -4.09 1.08
N LEU A 46 4.18 -3.47 2.22
CA LEU A 46 4.04 -2.01 2.33
C LEU A 46 5.35 -1.30 1.97
N ILE A 47 6.50 -1.82 2.40
CA ILE A 47 7.83 -1.30 2.05
C ILE A 47 8.06 -1.42 0.53
N GLY A 48 7.70 -2.57 -0.07
CA GLY A 48 7.82 -2.77 -1.52
C GLY A 48 6.97 -1.78 -2.33
N VAL A 49 5.72 -1.55 -1.91
CA VAL A 49 4.84 -0.55 -2.52
C VAL A 49 5.41 0.86 -2.35
N ALA A 50 5.84 1.24 -1.14
CA ALA A 50 6.43 2.55 -0.88
C ALA A 50 7.68 2.81 -1.74
N LYS A 51 8.55 1.79 -1.90
CA LYS A 51 9.71 1.86 -2.80
C LYS A 51 9.29 2.06 -4.26
N ALA A 52 8.30 1.32 -4.73
CA ALA A 52 7.80 1.43 -6.10
C ALA A 52 7.24 2.82 -6.38
N VAL A 53 6.39 3.35 -5.49
CA VAL A 53 5.83 4.70 -5.63
C VAL A 53 6.92 5.76 -5.56
N HIS A 54 7.86 5.65 -4.60
CA HIS A 54 8.99 6.58 -4.49
C HIS A 54 9.83 6.59 -5.77
N PHE A 55 10.15 5.42 -6.32
CA PHE A 55 10.89 5.30 -7.59
C PHE A 55 10.16 5.97 -8.75
N LEU A 56 8.83 5.86 -8.83
CA LEU A 56 8.05 6.48 -9.89
C LEU A 56 7.95 8.01 -9.74
N HIS A 57 7.97 8.51 -8.51
CA HIS A 57 8.00 9.95 -8.22
C HIS A 57 9.35 10.60 -8.56
N THR A 58 10.46 9.92 -8.29
CA THR A 58 11.82 10.52 -8.35
C THR A 58 12.69 10.00 -9.49
N GLY A 59 12.47 8.76 -9.93
CA GLY A 59 13.32 8.03 -10.87
C GLY A 59 12.89 8.08 -12.33
N VAL A 60 11.72 8.62 -12.64
CA VAL A 60 11.19 8.77 -14.02
C VAL A 60 11.15 10.26 -14.40
N ILE A 61 11.47 10.60 -15.65
CA ILE A 61 11.40 11.97 -16.16
C ILE A 61 10.46 12.02 -17.39
N PRO A 62 9.36 12.80 -17.34
CA PRO A 62 8.84 13.51 -16.17
C PRO A 62 8.32 12.52 -15.10
N GLY A 63 8.41 12.90 -13.82
CA GLY A 63 7.96 12.07 -12.70
C GLY A 63 6.52 11.61 -12.85
N CYS A 64 6.24 10.37 -12.46
CA CYS A 64 4.91 9.78 -12.59
C CYS A 64 4.10 9.96 -11.30
N PHE A 65 3.14 10.87 -11.35
CA PHE A 65 2.21 11.16 -10.24
C PHE A 65 0.80 10.69 -10.59
N SER A 66 0.66 9.43 -11.01
CA SER A 66 -0.63 8.88 -11.45
C SER A 66 -1.50 8.56 -10.24
N ASN A 67 -2.46 9.45 -9.94
CA ASN A 67 -3.34 9.51 -8.75
C ASN A 67 -4.29 8.31 -8.52
N GLN A 68 -3.98 7.12 -9.02
CA GLN A 68 -4.83 5.93 -8.95
C GLN A 68 -4.33 4.89 -7.94
N LEU A 69 -3.33 5.24 -7.11
CA LEU A 69 -2.89 4.37 -6.02
C LEU A 69 -4.08 4.02 -5.11
N LYS A 70 -4.49 2.77 -5.12
CA LYS A 70 -5.54 2.22 -4.25
C LYS A 70 -5.12 0.83 -3.83
N THR A 71 -5.64 0.33 -2.72
CA THR A 71 -5.33 -1.02 -2.24
C THR A 71 -5.64 -2.08 -3.30
N LYS A 72 -6.74 -1.88 -4.05
CA LYS A 72 -7.11 -2.75 -5.16
C LYS A 72 -6.14 -2.75 -6.35
N SER A 73 -5.29 -1.74 -6.49
CA SER A 73 -4.28 -1.68 -7.55
C SER A 73 -2.93 -2.27 -7.12
N VAL A 74 -2.81 -2.72 -5.87
CA VAL A 74 -1.67 -3.48 -5.35
C VAL A 74 -1.95 -4.96 -5.55
N LEU A 75 -1.19 -5.58 -6.45
CA LEU A 75 -1.23 -7.01 -6.68
C LEU A 75 -0.01 -7.68 -6.05
N LEU A 76 -0.17 -8.89 -5.54
CA LEU A 76 0.92 -9.72 -5.03
C LEU A 76 1.13 -10.89 -5.96
N ASP A 77 2.36 -11.14 -6.39
CA ASP A 77 2.69 -12.37 -7.10
C ASP A 77 2.85 -13.58 -6.16
N GLU A 78 3.20 -14.72 -6.73
CA GLU A 78 3.38 -15.99 -6.00
C GLU A 78 4.45 -15.95 -4.90
N HIS A 79 5.32 -14.94 -4.91
CA HIS A 79 6.34 -14.71 -3.89
C HIS A 79 5.97 -13.58 -2.92
N CYS A 80 4.71 -13.14 -2.92
CA CYS A 80 4.21 -11.99 -2.14
C CYS A 80 4.96 -10.68 -2.45
N ILE A 81 5.52 -10.56 -3.65
CA ILE A 81 6.17 -9.32 -4.09
C ILE A 81 5.09 -8.38 -4.66
N PRO A 82 5.01 -7.13 -4.16
CA PRO A 82 4.00 -6.19 -4.63
C PRO A 82 4.30 -5.68 -6.04
N LYS A 83 3.25 -5.61 -6.86
CA LYS A 83 3.21 -5.01 -8.20
C LYS A 83 2.05 -4.03 -8.28
N LEU A 84 2.23 -2.93 -8.99
CA LEU A 84 1.18 -1.93 -9.22
C LEU A 84 0.56 -2.17 -10.61
N SER A 85 -0.74 -2.48 -10.69
CA SER A 85 -1.41 -2.88 -11.95
C SER A 85 -1.81 -1.71 -12.85
N ASP A 86 -2.26 -0.61 -12.26
CA ASP A 86 -2.89 0.50 -12.99
C ASP A 86 -2.18 1.85 -12.77
N TYR A 87 -1.04 1.82 -12.09
CA TYR A 87 -0.30 3.01 -11.71
C TYR A 87 0.59 3.47 -12.87
N GLY A 88 0.41 4.72 -13.31
CA GLY A 88 1.16 5.31 -14.43
C GLY A 88 0.43 5.35 -15.78
N MET A 89 -0.74 4.74 -15.88
CA MET A 89 -1.56 4.73 -17.10
C MET A 89 -2.10 6.11 -17.51
N SER A 90 -2.08 7.10 -16.62
CA SER A 90 -2.55 8.47 -16.94
C SER A 90 -1.56 9.28 -17.79
N ILE A 91 -0.25 9.00 -17.71
CA ILE A 91 0.77 9.69 -18.52
C ILE A 91 0.56 9.38 -20.00
N ILE A 92 0.27 8.12 -20.31
CA ILE A 92 0.02 7.67 -21.68
C ILE A 92 -1.17 8.44 -22.28
N LYS A 93 -2.22 8.72 -21.48
CA LYS A 93 -3.38 9.48 -21.96
C LYS A 93 -3.06 10.96 -22.20
N GLU A 94 -2.33 11.61 -21.30
CA GLU A 94 -1.95 13.03 -21.48
C GLU A 94 -1.01 13.25 -22.67
N ASP A 95 -0.08 12.32 -22.91
CA ASP A 95 0.82 12.42 -24.07
C ASP A 95 0.07 12.14 -25.38
N ILE A 96 -0.83 11.15 -25.42
CA ILE A 96 -1.69 10.90 -26.59
C ILE A 96 -2.57 12.13 -26.90
N GLU A 97 -3.21 12.73 -25.89
CA GLU A 97 -4.04 13.94 -26.07
C GLU A 97 -3.22 15.15 -26.55
N LYS A 98 -1.97 15.32 -26.06
CA LYS A 98 -1.04 16.36 -26.54
C LYS A 98 -0.57 16.12 -27.98
N PHE A 99 -0.36 14.87 -28.38
CA PHE A 99 0.01 14.53 -29.76
C PHE A 99 -1.16 14.77 -30.73
N GLU A 100 -2.41 14.61 -30.29
CA GLU A 100 -3.61 14.82 -31.12
C GLU A 100 -4.07 16.28 -31.20
N THR A 101 -3.68 17.15 -30.26
CA THR A 101 -4.10 18.57 -30.24
C THR A 101 -2.93 19.56 -30.30
N LYS A 102 -2.41 19.79 -31.52
CA LYS A 102 -1.73 21.06 -31.86
C LYS A 102 -2.75 22.21 -31.80
N GLY A 103 -2.93 22.80 -30.63
CA GLY A 103 -3.75 24.02 -30.51
C GLY A 103 -4.24 24.25 -29.09
N GLU A 104 -3.55 25.15 -28.39
CA GLU A 104 -4.03 25.98 -27.28
C GLU A 104 -5.05 25.34 -26.32
N LYS A 105 -4.60 24.98 -25.11
CA LYS A 105 -5.37 25.30 -23.90
C LYS A 105 -4.53 25.23 -22.63
N LYS A 106 -4.57 26.36 -21.93
CA LYS A 106 -4.16 26.67 -20.56
C LYS A 106 -3.95 25.42 -19.69
N SER A 107 -2.73 25.31 -19.15
CA SER A 107 -2.42 24.59 -17.92
C SER A 107 -3.53 24.89 -16.90
N LYS A 108 -4.48 23.96 -16.77
CA LYS A 108 -5.42 23.98 -15.66
C LYS A 108 -4.54 23.71 -14.46
N SER A 109 -4.25 24.76 -13.68
CA SER A 109 -3.70 24.62 -12.35
C SER A 109 -4.61 23.62 -11.63
N CYS A 110 -4.13 22.38 -11.56
CA CYS A 110 -4.87 21.27 -11.02
C CYS A 110 -5.18 21.64 -9.58
N GLN A 111 -6.43 21.95 -9.31
CA GLN A 111 -6.94 22.11 -7.95
C GLN A 111 -6.99 20.67 -7.39
N ARG A 112 -5.80 20.13 -7.09
CA ARG A 112 -5.59 18.76 -6.63
C ARG A 112 -6.37 18.58 -5.34
N THR A 113 -7.31 17.65 -5.35
CA THR A 113 -8.00 17.26 -4.12
C THR A 113 -7.06 16.37 -3.30
N LYS A 114 -7.24 16.28 -1.97
CA LYS A 114 -6.41 15.36 -1.14
C LYS A 114 -6.46 13.92 -1.61
N MET A 115 -7.58 13.52 -2.21
CA MET A 115 -7.81 12.18 -2.74
C MET A 115 -6.93 11.86 -3.97
N ASP A 116 -6.33 12.90 -4.58
CA ASP A 116 -5.37 12.77 -5.67
C ASP A 116 -3.92 12.62 -5.18
N ASN A 117 -3.69 12.60 -3.86
CA ASN A 117 -2.34 12.53 -3.32
C ASN A 117 -1.93 11.10 -2.96
N ASP A 118 -0.85 10.60 -3.56
CA ASP A 118 -0.39 9.22 -3.34
C ASP A 118 -0.01 8.93 -1.89
N VAL A 119 0.54 9.89 -1.14
CA VAL A 119 0.81 9.68 0.30
C VAL A 119 -0.48 9.46 1.07
N TYR A 120 -1.53 10.22 0.75
CA TYR A 120 -2.84 10.09 1.39
C TYR A 120 -3.50 8.74 1.06
N ASN A 121 -3.47 8.35 -0.21
CA ASN A 121 -3.96 7.05 -0.65
C ASN A 121 -3.15 5.89 -0.07
N PHE A 122 -1.83 6.02 0.01
CA PHE A 122 -0.96 5.05 0.68
C PHE A 122 -1.25 4.94 2.18
N GLY A 123 -1.64 6.05 2.81
CA GLY A 123 -2.18 6.06 4.17
C GLY A 123 -3.34 5.08 4.33
N PHE A 124 -4.31 5.08 3.42
CA PHE A 124 -5.41 4.12 3.46
C PHE A 124 -4.98 2.68 3.20
N ILE A 125 -4.00 2.45 2.32
CA ILE A 125 -3.42 1.11 2.11
C ILE A 125 -2.80 0.58 3.43
N MET A 126 -2.07 1.43 4.16
CA MET A 126 -1.54 1.07 5.48
C MET A 126 -2.65 0.84 6.51
N LEU A 127 -3.70 1.67 6.50
CA LEU A 127 -4.85 1.50 7.38
C LEU A 127 -5.53 0.14 7.15
N GLU A 128 -5.84 -0.21 5.91
CA GLU A 128 -6.43 -1.52 5.56
C GLU A 128 -5.49 -2.67 5.91
N SER A 129 -4.18 -2.47 5.80
CA SER A 129 -3.19 -3.47 6.24
C SER A 129 -3.19 -3.67 7.75
N LEU A 130 -3.61 -2.68 8.54
CA LEU A 130 -3.73 -2.76 10.00
C LEU A 130 -5.07 -3.34 10.46
N VAL A 131 -6.20 -2.95 9.84
CA VAL A 131 -7.55 -3.29 10.35
C VAL A 131 -8.28 -4.35 9.50
N GLY A 132 -7.72 -4.70 8.34
CA GLY A 132 -8.39 -5.49 7.30
C GLY A 132 -9.10 -4.62 6.26
N PRO A 133 -9.75 -5.24 5.25
CA PRO A 133 -10.45 -4.53 4.18
C PRO A 133 -11.50 -3.56 4.72
N ILE A 134 -11.48 -2.31 4.25
CA ILE A 134 -12.50 -1.30 4.56
C ILE A 134 -13.26 -1.02 3.27
N THR A 135 -14.59 -0.89 3.34
CA THR A 135 -15.33 -0.49 2.14
C THR A 135 -14.87 0.90 1.72
N CYS A 136 -14.41 1.03 0.46
CA CYS A 136 -13.72 2.21 -0.05
C CYS A 136 -14.53 3.53 0.07
N ASP A 137 -15.85 3.44 0.24
CA ASP A 137 -16.78 4.55 0.49
C ASP A 137 -16.78 5.05 1.96
N LYS A 138 -16.20 4.29 2.88
CA LYS A 138 -16.22 4.53 4.33
C LYS A 138 -14.84 4.60 4.97
N GLY A 139 -13.75 4.55 4.20
CA GLY A 139 -12.38 4.60 4.73
C GLY A 139 -12.12 5.83 5.61
N GLU A 140 -12.43 7.02 5.09
CA GLU A 140 -12.20 8.27 5.83
C GLU A 140 -13.12 8.40 7.05
N THR A 141 -14.40 8.02 6.93
CA THR A 141 -15.35 8.06 8.05
C THR A 141 -14.98 7.05 9.14
N PHE A 142 -14.55 5.85 8.76
CA PHE A 142 -14.01 4.85 9.66
C PHE A 142 -12.78 5.38 10.41
N PHE A 143 -11.80 5.94 9.68
CA PHE A 143 -10.59 6.48 10.28
C PHE A 143 -10.91 7.60 11.28
N LEU A 144 -11.80 8.53 10.94
CA LEU A 144 -12.19 9.62 11.84
C LEU A 144 -12.88 9.12 13.10
N ASN A 145 -13.78 8.15 12.98
CA ASN A 145 -14.51 7.57 14.13
C ASN A 145 -13.58 6.77 15.05
N GLU A 146 -12.64 6.02 14.48
CA GLU A 146 -11.75 5.11 15.22
C GLU A 146 -10.38 5.71 15.55
N LYS A 147 -10.13 6.98 15.20
CA LYS A 147 -8.85 7.65 15.45
C LYS A 147 -8.42 7.59 16.92
N ALA A 148 -9.37 7.76 17.84
CA ALA A 148 -9.11 7.67 19.28
C ALA A 148 -8.78 6.24 19.72
N SER A 149 -9.41 5.23 19.09
CA SER A 149 -9.19 3.82 19.37
C SER A 149 -7.75 3.40 19.10
N PHE A 150 -7.09 3.94 18.06
CA PHE A 150 -5.66 3.72 17.80
C PHE A 150 -4.71 4.25 18.89
N GLY A 151 -5.16 5.21 19.70
CA GLY A 151 -4.38 5.79 20.81
C GLY A 151 -4.38 4.94 22.09
N SER A 152 -5.26 3.94 22.19
CA SER A 152 -5.41 3.13 23.40
C SER A 152 -5.17 1.64 23.13
N GLN A 153 -4.62 0.91 24.08
CA GLN A 153 -4.39 -0.53 23.92
C GLN A 153 -5.71 -1.30 23.75
N ASP A 154 -6.75 -0.94 24.49
CA ASP A 154 -8.07 -1.57 24.39
C ASP A 154 -8.80 -1.22 23.08
N GLY A 155 -8.62 0.01 22.59
CA GLY A 155 -9.14 0.41 21.28
C GLY A 155 -8.46 -0.35 20.14
N ARG A 156 -7.12 -0.45 20.17
CA ARG A 156 -6.35 -1.25 19.19
C ARG A 156 -6.82 -2.70 19.13
N ARG A 157 -7.09 -3.32 20.29
CA ARG A 157 -7.62 -4.69 20.37
C ARG A 157 -8.98 -4.88 19.69
N LYS A 158 -9.78 -3.82 19.54
CA LYS A 158 -11.10 -3.87 18.90
C LYS A 158 -11.04 -3.68 17.39
N ILE A 159 -10.10 -2.86 16.91
CA ILE A 159 -10.09 -2.40 15.52
C ILE A 159 -8.97 -3.03 14.67
N VAL A 160 -7.84 -3.38 15.27
CA VAL A 160 -6.69 -3.96 14.55
C VAL A 160 -6.99 -5.42 14.26
N ASP A 161 -6.60 -5.87 13.06
CA ASP A 161 -6.73 -7.25 12.63
C ASP A 161 -6.11 -8.20 13.68
N PRO A 162 -6.84 -9.23 14.14
CA PRO A 162 -6.34 -10.20 15.11
C PRO A 162 -5.02 -10.85 14.72
N ILE A 163 -4.78 -11.08 13.42
CA ILE A 163 -3.51 -11.63 12.93
C ILE A 163 -2.38 -10.63 13.14
N VAL A 164 -2.62 -9.34 12.90
CA VAL A 164 -1.64 -8.29 13.18
C VAL A 164 -1.37 -8.24 14.68
N LEU A 165 -2.39 -8.21 15.53
CA LEU A 165 -2.22 -8.16 16.99
C LEU A 165 -1.43 -9.35 17.56
N THR A 166 -1.53 -10.52 16.95
CA THR A 166 -0.86 -11.74 17.42
C THR A 166 0.54 -11.95 16.82
N THR A 167 0.88 -11.24 15.75
CA THR A 167 2.17 -11.38 15.03
C THR A 167 3.03 -10.12 15.06
N CYS A 168 2.62 -9.11 15.83
CA CYS A 168 3.26 -7.79 15.88
C CYS A 168 3.76 -7.47 17.30
N SER A 169 4.92 -6.82 17.40
CA SER A 169 5.37 -6.16 18.63
C SER A 169 4.63 -4.83 18.84
N GLN A 170 4.46 -4.42 20.10
CA GLN A 170 3.72 -3.19 20.40
C GLN A 170 4.41 -1.94 19.84
N GLU A 171 5.74 -1.97 19.80
CA GLU A 171 6.59 -0.91 19.27
C GLU A 171 6.44 -0.82 17.75
N SER A 172 6.53 -1.95 17.03
CA SER A 172 6.33 -1.99 15.58
C SER A 172 4.93 -1.49 15.19
N LEU A 173 3.90 -1.95 15.91
CA LEU A 173 2.52 -1.51 15.70
C LEU A 173 2.36 0.00 15.91
N SER A 174 2.97 0.54 16.96
CA SER A 174 2.86 1.96 17.32
C SER A 174 3.53 2.86 16.27
N ILE A 175 4.67 2.44 15.72
CA ILE A 175 5.34 3.15 14.62
C ILE A 175 4.44 3.17 13.38
N ALA A 176 3.89 2.01 12.98
CA ALA A 176 3.02 1.89 11.82
C ALA A 176 1.73 2.71 11.95
N ILE A 177 1.09 2.70 13.12
CA ILE A 177 -0.10 3.53 13.40
C ILE A 177 0.25 5.02 13.30
N SER A 178 1.41 5.42 13.83
CA SER A 178 1.85 6.83 13.81
C SER A 178 2.04 7.34 12.39
N ILE A 179 2.79 6.60 11.55
CA ILE A 179 3.00 7.02 10.16
C ILE A 179 1.71 6.97 9.34
N THR A 180 0.84 5.97 9.58
CA THR A 180 -0.49 5.88 8.95
C THR A 180 -1.33 7.11 9.27
N THR A 181 -1.38 7.50 10.54
CA THR A 181 -2.14 8.67 11.00
C THR A 181 -1.64 9.97 10.36
N LYS A 182 -0.32 10.11 10.18
CA LYS A 182 0.28 11.26 9.49
C LYS A 182 -0.07 11.28 8.00
N CYS A 183 -0.09 10.13 7.33
CA CYS A 183 -0.43 10.03 5.92
C CYS A 183 -1.90 10.37 5.63
N ILE A 184 -2.82 10.03 6.52
CA ILE A 184 -4.27 10.32 6.37
C ILE A 184 -4.64 11.70 6.94
N SER A 185 -3.65 12.53 7.32
CA SER A 185 -3.89 13.84 7.91
C SER A 185 -4.68 14.76 6.97
N GLN A 186 -5.65 15.49 7.54
CA GLN A 186 -6.31 16.59 6.83
C GLN A 186 -5.37 17.80 6.66
N ASP A 187 -4.26 17.83 7.38
CA ASP A 187 -3.13 18.73 7.18
C ASP A 187 -2.33 18.47 5.89
N SER A 188 -2.62 19.04 4.71
CA SER A 188 -1.79 18.76 3.52
C SER A 188 -0.32 19.20 3.67
N SER A 189 -0.04 20.20 4.51
CA SER A 189 1.32 20.64 4.83
C SER A 189 2.04 19.73 5.84
N SER A 190 1.28 18.88 6.54
CA SER A 190 1.79 17.90 7.52
C SER A 190 2.07 16.52 6.93
N LEU A 191 1.79 16.34 5.64
CA LEU A 191 1.97 15.05 4.97
C LEU A 191 3.46 14.72 4.88
N PRO A 192 3.86 13.50 5.29
CA PRO A 192 5.25 13.07 5.18
C PRO A 192 5.64 12.87 3.71
N SER A 193 6.94 12.91 3.43
CA SER A 193 7.48 12.46 2.14
C SER A 193 7.45 10.93 2.06
N PHE A 194 7.52 10.36 0.85
CA PHE A 194 7.69 8.91 0.70
C PHE A 194 9.02 8.39 1.29
N GLU A 195 10.04 9.24 1.41
CA GLU A 195 11.29 8.91 2.11
C GLU A 195 11.03 8.72 3.61
N ASP A 196 10.28 9.63 4.23
CA ASP A 196 9.88 9.53 5.64
C ASP A 196 9.02 8.28 5.86
N VAL A 197 8.06 8.04 4.97
CA VAL A 197 7.19 6.86 5.03
C VAL A 197 8.01 5.57 4.96
N LEU A 198 8.92 5.49 4.00
CA LEU A 198 9.78 4.32 3.81
C LEU A 198 10.68 4.09 5.03
N TRP A 199 11.29 5.15 5.55
CA TRP A 199 12.13 5.08 6.75
C TRP A 199 11.35 4.55 7.95
N ASN A 200 10.14 5.07 8.21
CA ASN A 200 9.31 4.63 9.33
C ASN A 200 8.88 3.16 9.19
N LEU A 201 8.53 2.71 7.97
CA LEU A 201 8.18 1.32 7.73
C LEU A 201 9.37 0.37 7.90
N GLN A 202 10.55 0.76 7.41
CA GLN A 202 11.78 -0.01 7.60
C GLN A 202 12.16 -0.10 9.07
N TYR A 203 12.02 1.00 9.81
CA TYR A 203 12.25 1.01 11.25
C TYR A 203 11.26 0.11 12.01
N ALA A 204 9.98 0.16 11.65
CA ALA A 204 8.97 -0.76 12.21
C ALA A 204 9.32 -2.24 11.93
N ALA A 205 9.81 -2.56 10.74
CA ALA A 205 10.24 -3.92 10.38
C ALA A 205 11.49 -4.35 11.15
N GLN A 206 12.45 -3.45 11.35
CA GLN A 206 13.65 -3.73 12.16
C GLN A 206 13.27 -4.02 13.61
N VAL A 207 12.44 -3.18 14.22
CA VAL A 207 11.96 -3.37 15.59
C VAL A 207 11.19 -4.67 15.75
N GLN A 208 10.39 -5.05 14.74
CA GLN A 208 9.71 -6.35 14.72
C GLN A 208 10.72 -7.51 14.69
N ALA A 209 11.72 -7.45 13.80
CA ALA A 209 12.71 -8.51 13.67
C ALA A 209 13.54 -8.72 14.94
N THR A 210 13.86 -7.64 15.66
CA THR A 210 14.53 -7.74 16.97
C THR A 210 13.65 -8.45 17.99
N ALA A 211 12.37 -8.08 18.09
CA ALA A 211 11.44 -8.71 19.03
C ALA A 211 11.24 -10.21 18.73
N ASP A 212 11.18 -10.59 17.45
CA ASP A 212 11.05 -11.99 17.03
C ASP A 212 12.32 -12.82 17.32
N ALA A 213 13.49 -12.18 17.35
CA ALA A 213 14.74 -12.83 17.71
C ALA A 213 14.81 -13.10 19.21
N ASP A 214 14.42 -12.14 20.04
CA ASP A 214 14.41 -12.25 21.50
C ASP A 214 13.44 -13.37 21.96
N GLN A 215 12.29 -13.52 21.31
CA GLN A 215 11.32 -14.60 21.60
C GLN A 215 11.80 -16.01 21.22
N LYS A 216 12.83 -16.14 20.37
CA LYS A 216 13.41 -17.43 19.98
C LYS A 216 14.60 -17.85 20.84
N SER A 217 15.15 -16.92 21.63
CA SER A 217 16.26 -17.19 22.55
C SER A 217 15.83 -17.67 23.93
N ASP A 218 14.52 -17.60 24.24
CA ASP A 218 13.89 -18.10 25.47
C ASP A 218 13.27 -19.51 25.26
#